data_AF-A0A846DXV6-F1
#
_entry.id   AF-A0A846DXV6-F1
#
_cell.length_a   1.000
_cell.length_b   1.000
_cell.length_c   1.000
_cell.angle_alpha   90.00
_cell.angle_beta   90.00
_cell.angle_gamma   90.00
#
_symmetry.space_group_name_H-M   'P 1'
#
loop_
_entity.id
_entity.type
_entity.pdbx_description
1 polymer ?
#
loop_
_entity_poly.entity_id
_entity_poly.type
_entity_poly.pdbx_seq_one_letter_code
_entity_poly.pdbx_strand_id
1 'polypeptide(L)'
;MMIVIRPQSKLDLVGATTLQQKVERVANLASASQKTWVIDLERVNFINHFGLTALVNARRYASEKGCHLFLRNLKAPVELMLEIAQLNQEFEVLDNNEAPEMESSLNIVKKPERKNKITEVSLEITNRQAKDKINNQSQLVGNLQKFLSTFKSKVSEAT
;
A
#
# COMPACT_ATOMS: atom_id res chain seq x y z
N MET A 1 -9.19 -13.63 -10.12
CA MET A 1 -10.10 -13.82 -8.97
C MET A 1 -9.57 -13.01 -7.79
N MET A 2 -10.45 -12.37 -7.02
CA MET A 2 -10.09 -11.38 -5.99
C MET A 2 -10.35 -11.95 -4.58
N ILE A 3 -9.44 -11.68 -3.64
CA ILE A 3 -9.58 -12.06 -2.23
C ILE A 3 -9.79 -10.78 -1.40
N VAL A 4 -10.84 -10.76 -0.57
CA VAL A 4 -11.15 -9.61 0.30
C VAL A 4 -10.92 -9.97 1.76
N ILE A 5 -10.06 -9.21 2.43
CA ILE A 5 -9.72 -9.36 3.84
C ILE A 5 -10.39 -8.22 4.61
N ARG A 6 -11.25 -8.55 5.58
CA ARG A 6 -11.99 -7.57 6.39
C ARG A 6 -11.52 -7.58 7.85
N PRO A 7 -10.51 -6.77 8.22
CA PRO A 7 -10.22 -6.49 9.62
C PRO A 7 -11.43 -5.87 10.33
N GLN A 8 -11.51 -6.05 11.65
CA GLN A 8 -12.65 -5.58 12.45
C GLN A 8 -12.17 -4.58 13.51
N SER A 9 -12.98 -3.56 13.77
CA SER A 9 -12.83 -2.60 14.88
C SER A 9 -11.58 -1.72 14.81
N LYS A 10 -10.45 -2.16 15.36
CA LYS A 10 -9.22 -1.37 15.50
C LYS A 10 -8.04 -2.17 14.99
N LEU A 11 -7.11 -1.49 14.34
CA LEU A 11 -5.79 -2.02 14.02
C LEU A 11 -4.79 -1.55 15.07
N ASP A 12 -4.99 -2.02 16.30
CA ASP A 12 -4.03 -1.98 17.41
C ASP A 12 -3.17 -3.26 17.39
N LEU A 13 -2.48 -3.58 18.48
CA LEU A 13 -1.64 -4.78 18.54
C LEU A 13 -2.45 -6.06 18.22
N VAL A 14 -3.63 -6.22 18.80
CA VAL A 14 -4.46 -7.44 18.63
C VAL A 14 -5.04 -7.49 17.22
N GLY A 15 -5.54 -6.36 16.72
CA GLY A 15 -6.06 -6.24 15.36
C GLY A 15 -4.97 -6.50 14.31
N ALA A 16 -3.76 -5.99 14.55
CA ALA A 16 -2.60 -6.18 13.69
C ALA A 16 -2.17 -7.64 13.60
N THR A 17 -2.04 -8.34 14.74
CA THR A 17 -1.70 -9.77 14.76
C THR A 17 -2.77 -10.60 14.05
N THR A 18 -4.06 -10.29 14.28
CA THR A 18 -5.17 -10.98 13.61
C THR A 18 -5.13 -10.77 12.09
N LEU A 19 -4.82 -9.55 11.63
CA LEU A 19 -4.67 -9.24 10.22
C LEU A 19 -3.51 -10.03 9.61
N GLN A 20 -2.35 -10.06 10.26
CA GLN A 20 -1.17 -10.80 9.80
C GLN A 20 -1.48 -12.29 9.63
N GLN A 21 -2.11 -12.92 10.63
CA GLN A 21 -2.51 -14.34 10.55
C GLN A 21 -3.47 -14.61 9.37
N LYS A 22 -4.43 -13.71 9.13
CA LYS A 22 -5.34 -13.83 7.98
C LYS A 22 -4.59 -13.71 6.66
N VAL A 23 -3.67 -12.76 6.56
CA VAL A 23 -2.84 -12.55 5.37
C VAL A 23 -1.97 -13.77 5.10
N GLU A 24 -1.27 -14.30 6.10
CA GLU A 24 -0.44 -15.50 5.95
C GLU A 24 -1.27 -16.71 5.48
N ARG A 25 -2.46 -16.88 6.07
CA ARG A 25 -3.39 -17.94 5.66
C ARG A 25 -3.82 -17.78 4.20
N VAL A 26 -4.14 -16.56 3.79
CA VAL A 26 -4.47 -16.24 2.40
C VAL A 26 -3.26 -16.49 1.49
N ALA A 27 -2.05 -16.07 1.89
CA ALA A 27 -0.82 -16.27 1.13
C ALA A 27 -0.49 -17.75 0.89
N ASN A 28 -0.82 -18.61 1.85
CA ASN A 28 -0.59 -20.05 1.79
C ASN A 28 -1.64 -20.78 0.94
N LEU A 29 -2.86 -20.24 0.86
CA LEU A 29 -3.96 -20.82 0.08
C LEU A 29 -4.07 -20.22 -1.33
N ALA A 30 -3.44 -19.06 -1.55
CA ALA A 30 -3.52 -18.34 -2.81
C ALA A 30 -2.92 -19.18 -3.94
N SER A 31 -3.76 -19.53 -4.91
CA SER A 31 -3.33 -20.17 -6.16
C SER A 31 -2.85 -19.11 -7.16
N ALA A 32 -2.07 -19.52 -8.17
CA ALA A 32 -1.51 -18.62 -9.20
C ALA A 32 -2.55 -17.75 -9.96
N SER A 33 -3.85 -18.09 -9.88
CA SER A 33 -4.97 -17.34 -10.48
C SER A 33 -5.53 -16.19 -9.63
N GLN A 34 -5.10 -16.07 -8.38
CA GLN A 34 -5.58 -15.07 -7.41
C GLN A 34 -4.58 -13.92 -7.26
N LYS A 35 -4.50 -13.07 -8.29
CA LYS A 35 -3.51 -11.97 -8.38
C LYS A 35 -3.89 -10.69 -7.64
N THR A 36 -5.06 -10.62 -7.00
CA THR A 36 -5.56 -9.37 -6.39
C THR A 36 -6.10 -9.60 -5.00
N TRP A 37 -5.54 -8.89 -4.04
CA TRP A 37 -5.98 -8.86 -2.66
C TRP A 37 -6.49 -7.47 -2.32
N VAL A 38 -7.57 -7.41 -1.56
CA VAL A 38 -8.18 -6.16 -1.10
C VAL A 38 -8.31 -6.23 0.41
N ILE A 39 -7.79 -5.23 1.12
CA ILE A 39 -8.06 -5.03 2.54
C ILE A 39 -9.14 -3.97 2.67
N ASP A 40 -10.30 -4.42 3.11
CA ASP A 40 -11.48 -3.57 3.30
C ASP A 40 -11.49 -3.03 4.74
N LEU A 41 -11.25 -1.73 4.85
CA LEU A 41 -11.10 -1.00 6.11
C LEU A 41 -12.41 -0.36 6.59
N GLU A 42 -13.56 -0.69 5.98
CA GLU A 42 -14.87 -0.13 6.34
C GLU A 42 -15.15 -0.18 7.84
N ARG A 43 -14.75 -1.27 8.50
CA ARG A 43 -15.00 -1.48 9.94
C ARG A 43 -13.84 -1.04 10.83
N VAL A 44 -12.80 -0.43 10.27
CA VAL A 44 -11.62 0.04 11.01
C VAL A 44 -11.74 1.53 11.27
N ASN A 45 -11.90 1.91 12.53
CA ASN A 45 -12.04 3.32 12.93
C ASN A 45 -10.74 3.91 13.50
N PHE A 46 -9.76 3.06 13.80
CA PHE A 46 -8.51 3.46 14.44
C PHE A 46 -7.38 2.53 13.99
N ILE A 47 -6.20 3.13 13.78
CA ILE A 47 -4.97 2.44 13.47
C ILE A 47 -3.82 3.07 14.26
N ASN A 48 -2.91 2.26 14.77
CA ASN A 48 -1.66 2.73 15.37
C ASN A 48 -0.46 2.14 14.61
N HIS A 49 0.75 2.34 15.13
CA HIS A 49 1.97 1.85 14.51
C HIS A 49 1.96 0.33 14.25
N PHE A 50 1.41 -0.50 15.14
CA PHE A 50 1.29 -1.95 14.91
C PHE A 50 0.39 -2.26 13.71
N GLY A 51 -0.73 -1.55 13.60
CA GLY A 51 -1.64 -1.66 12.47
C GLY A 51 -1.01 -1.23 11.15
N LEU A 52 -0.27 -0.12 11.15
CA LEU A 52 0.47 0.35 9.97
C LEU A 52 1.53 -0.68 9.55
N THR A 53 2.30 -1.22 10.49
CA THR A 53 3.26 -2.29 10.23
C THR A 53 2.57 -3.53 9.64
N ALA A 54 1.39 -3.91 10.16
CA ALA A 54 0.64 -5.02 9.61
C ALA A 54 0.17 -4.80 8.16
N LEU A 55 -0.24 -3.57 7.80
CA LEU A 55 -0.58 -3.23 6.42
C LEU A 55 0.64 -3.30 5.49
N VAL A 56 1.79 -2.78 5.93
CA VAL A 56 3.04 -2.84 5.15
C VAL A 56 3.46 -4.28 4.92
N ASN A 57 3.42 -5.11 5.97
CA ASN A 57 3.71 -6.54 5.86
C ASN A 57 2.72 -7.23 4.92
N ALA A 58 1.44 -6.88 4.96
CA ALA A 58 0.45 -7.45 4.05
C ALA A 58 0.75 -7.14 2.58
N ARG A 59 1.18 -5.91 2.27
CA ARG A 59 1.59 -5.54 0.91
C ARG A 59 2.82 -6.33 0.48
N ARG A 60 3.78 -6.50 1.39
CA ARG A 60 4.98 -7.29 1.13
C ARG A 60 4.64 -8.74 0.81
N TYR A 61 3.78 -9.38 1.60
CA TYR A 61 3.33 -10.75 1.34
C TYR A 61 2.59 -10.88 0.01
N ALA A 62 1.72 -9.93 -0.33
CA ALA A 62 1.06 -9.92 -1.64
C ALA A 62 2.10 -9.81 -2.77
N SER A 63 3.06 -8.89 -2.66
CA SER A 63 4.11 -8.69 -3.65
C SER A 63 5.01 -9.92 -3.81
N GLU A 64 5.40 -10.59 -2.72
CA GLU A 64 6.18 -11.85 -2.75
C GLU A 64 5.44 -12.97 -3.49
N LYS A 65 4.10 -12.94 -3.50
CA LYS A 65 3.23 -13.88 -4.23
C LYS A 65 2.85 -13.38 -5.62
N GLY A 66 3.41 -12.26 -6.10
CA GLY A 66 3.04 -11.65 -7.39
C GLY A 66 1.59 -11.16 -7.43
N CYS A 67 1.03 -10.83 -6.27
CA CYS A 67 -0.32 -10.30 -6.10
C CYS A 67 -0.28 -8.79 -5.86
N HIS A 68 -1.27 -8.07 -6.39
CA HIS A 68 -1.49 -6.66 -6.10
C HIS A 68 -2.37 -6.52 -4.85
N LEU A 69 -1.98 -5.63 -3.94
CA LEU A 69 -2.75 -5.32 -2.74
C LEU A 69 -3.37 -3.93 -2.86
N PHE A 70 -4.68 -3.86 -2.65
CA PHE A 70 -5.43 -2.61 -2.58
C PHE A 70 -6.03 -2.39 -1.19
N LEU A 71 -6.14 -1.12 -0.78
CA LEU A 71 -6.94 -0.71 0.35
C LEU A 71 -8.30 -0.20 -0.13
N ARG A 72 -9.36 -0.44 0.62
CA ARG A 72 -10.72 0.05 0.31
C ARG A 72 -11.39 0.62 1.56
N ASN A 73 -12.30 1.57 1.39
CA ASN A 73 -13.13 2.14 2.45
C ASN A 73 -12.29 2.76 3.58
N LEU A 74 -11.22 3.47 3.23
CA LEU A 74 -10.42 4.24 4.19
C LEU A 74 -11.28 5.32 4.84
N LYS A 75 -11.27 5.37 6.17
CA LYS A 75 -11.88 6.46 6.95
C LYS A 75 -10.85 7.53 7.22
N ALA A 76 -11.29 8.79 7.35
CA ALA A 76 -10.42 9.94 7.57
C ALA A 76 -9.36 9.75 8.68
N PRO A 77 -9.66 9.13 9.86
CA PRO A 77 -8.63 8.90 10.88
C PRO A 77 -7.53 7.90 10.44
N VAL A 78 -7.88 6.91 9.61
CA VAL A 78 -6.94 5.91 9.10
C VAL A 78 -6.11 6.50 7.96
N GLU A 79 -6.75 7.27 7.09
CA GLU A 79 -6.09 8.01 6.01
C GLU A 79 -5.06 9.00 6.55
N LEU A 80 -5.44 9.81 7.55
CA LEU A 80 -4.53 10.74 8.22
C LEU A 80 -3.31 10.02 8.81
N MET A 81 -3.51 8.86 9.43
CA MET A 81 -2.40 8.07 9.98
C MET A 81 -1.46 7.53 8.89
N LEU A 82 -2.00 7.13 7.74
CA LEU A 82 -1.18 6.73 6.58
C LEU A 82 -0.41 7.92 6.01
N GLU A 83 -1.03 9.10 5.94
CA GLU A 83 -0.39 10.33 5.48
C GLU A 83 0.75 10.77 6.41
N ILE A 84 0.50 10.82 7.72
CA ILE A 84 1.50 11.16 8.73
C ILE A 84 2.68 10.18 8.67
N ALA A 85 2.40 8.89 8.45
CA ALA A 85 3.42 7.86 8.30
C ALA A 85 4.08 7.84 6.92
N GLN A 86 3.68 8.72 5.99
CA GLN A 86 4.15 8.78 4.60
C GLN A 86 3.96 7.45 3.85
N LEU A 87 2.90 6.72 4.20
CA LEU A 87 2.54 5.43 3.60
C LEU A 87 1.41 5.53 2.57
N ASN A 88 0.77 6.69 2.42
CA ASN A 88 -0.30 6.90 1.45
C ASN A 88 0.13 6.59 0.00
N GLN A 89 1.39 6.87 -0.36
CA GLN A 89 1.93 6.55 -1.69
C GLN A 89 2.34 5.08 -1.84
N GLU A 90 2.45 4.35 -0.74
CA GLU A 90 2.81 2.94 -0.71
C GLU A 90 1.58 2.03 -0.87
N PHE A 91 0.36 2.57 -0.88
CA PHE A 91 -0.87 1.79 -1.06
C PHE A 91 -1.70 2.33 -2.20
N GLU A 92 -2.17 1.43 -3.06
CA GLU A 92 -3.21 1.73 -4.03
C GLU A 92 -4.57 1.65 -3.33
N VAL A 93 -5.33 2.75 -3.38
CA VAL A 93 -6.66 2.83 -2.76
C VAL A 93 -7.72 2.69 -3.84
N LEU A 94 -8.64 1.74 -3.67
CA LEU A 94 -9.83 1.62 -4.51
C LEU A 94 -10.89 2.57 -3.97
N ASP A 95 -11.32 3.49 -4.82
CA ASP A 95 -12.45 4.35 -4.51
C ASP A 95 -13.72 3.53 -4.34
N ASN A 96 -14.62 4.03 -3.47
CA ASN A 96 -15.78 3.26 -3.02
C ASN A 96 -16.72 2.81 -4.16
N ASN A 97 -16.63 3.44 -5.33
CA ASN A 97 -17.45 3.17 -6.52
C ASN A 97 -16.73 2.47 -7.68
N GLU A 98 -15.43 2.19 -7.57
CA GLU A 98 -14.69 1.55 -8.66
C GLU A 98 -14.39 0.10 -8.30
N ALA A 99 -14.96 -0.84 -9.05
CA ALA A 99 -14.44 -2.20 -9.06
C ALA A 99 -13.00 -2.15 -9.62
N PRO A 100 -12.06 -2.98 -9.13
CA PRO A 100 -10.76 -3.12 -9.78
C PRO A 100 -10.98 -3.82 -11.12
N GLU A 101 -11.40 -3.04 -12.12
CA GLU A 101 -11.33 -3.43 -13.51
C GLU A 101 -9.84 -3.57 -13.80
N MET A 102 -9.39 -4.80 -13.97
CA MET A 102 -8.07 -5.06 -14.52
C MET A 102 -8.07 -4.59 -15.97
N GLU A 103 -7.86 -3.30 -16.17
CA GLU A 103 -7.45 -2.78 -17.47
C GLU A 103 -5.98 -3.15 -17.67
N SER A 104 -5.80 -4.29 -18.32
CA SER A 104 -4.59 -4.62 -19.04
C SER A 104 -4.30 -3.50 -20.05
N SER A 105 -3.36 -2.63 -19.70
CA SER A 105 -2.55 -1.79 -20.59
C SER A 105 -3.28 -0.84 -21.56
N LEU A 106 -2.96 0.47 -21.41
CA LEU A 106 -3.18 1.60 -22.35
C LEU A 106 -4.54 2.31 -22.26
N ASN A 107 -4.64 3.42 -21.50
CA ASN A 107 -4.59 4.77 -22.11
C ASN A 107 -4.76 5.90 -21.09
N ILE A 108 -4.04 6.97 -21.41
CA ILE A 108 -4.04 8.29 -20.82
C ILE A 108 -5.36 9.03 -21.13
N VAL A 109 -5.89 9.74 -20.11
CA VAL A 109 -6.81 10.92 -20.15
C VAL A 109 -8.31 10.67 -20.36
N LYS A 110 -9.11 11.08 -19.35
CA LYS A 110 -10.09 12.17 -19.51
C LYS A 110 -10.16 13.10 -18.27
N LYS A 111 -10.01 14.39 -18.59
CA LYS A 111 -10.10 15.63 -17.80
C LYS A 111 -11.58 15.95 -17.42
N PRO A 112 -11.86 16.95 -16.57
CA PRO A 112 -12.14 18.29 -17.12
C PRO A 112 -11.48 19.41 -16.29
N GLU A 113 -10.63 20.23 -16.92
CA GLU A 113 -10.91 21.61 -17.35
C GLU A 113 -10.91 22.63 -16.20
N ARG A 114 -9.75 23.28 -16.01
CA ARG A 114 -9.71 24.74 -15.87
C ARG A 114 -8.71 25.30 -16.88
N LYS A 115 -9.17 26.34 -17.57
CA LYS A 115 -8.48 27.08 -18.63
C LYS A 115 -7.38 27.95 -18.02
N ASN A 116 -6.22 28.03 -18.67
CA ASN A 116 -5.60 29.29 -19.09
C ASN A 116 -4.28 29.05 -19.86
N LYS A 117 -4.37 29.33 -21.16
CA LYS A 117 -3.44 30.02 -22.07
C LYS A 117 -1.97 30.20 -21.63
N ILE A 118 -1.06 29.77 -22.53
CA ILE A 118 0.15 30.45 -23.09
C ILE A 118 1.15 29.33 -23.46
N THR A 119 1.16 28.86 -24.71
CA THR A 119 2.00 29.26 -25.86
C THR A 119 3.25 28.37 -25.99
N GLU A 120 3.35 27.76 -27.18
CA GLU A 120 4.35 26.83 -27.70
C GLU A 120 5.80 27.31 -27.52
N VAL A 121 6.72 26.41 -27.12
CA VAL A 121 8.09 26.31 -27.67
C VAL A 121 8.63 24.88 -27.48
N SER A 122 8.92 24.24 -28.61
CA SER A 122 9.94 23.21 -28.89
C SER A 122 9.91 21.83 -28.21
N LEU A 123 9.64 20.84 -29.07
CA LEU A 123 10.19 19.50 -29.06
C LEU A 123 11.71 19.53 -28.89
N GLU A 124 12.22 18.90 -27.83
CA GLU A 124 13.44 18.08 -27.76
C GLU A 124 13.83 17.90 -26.28
N ILE A 125 13.86 16.64 -25.82
CA ILE A 125 14.92 16.01 -24.99
C ILE A 125 14.41 14.62 -24.61
N THR A 126 14.60 13.72 -25.56
CA THR A 126 15.13 12.36 -25.44
C THR A 126 15.53 11.90 -24.03
N ASN A 127 14.88 10.81 -23.60
CA ASN A 127 15.42 9.68 -22.81
C ASN A 127 16.56 9.98 -21.82
N ARG A 128 16.22 10.17 -20.53
CA ARG A 128 17.22 10.02 -19.44
C ARG A 128 16.72 9.56 -18.06
N GLN A 129 15.45 9.19 -17.86
CA GLN A 129 14.92 8.89 -16.50
C GLN A 129 14.58 7.41 -16.23
N ALA A 130 15.15 6.46 -16.98
CA ALA A 130 14.93 5.03 -16.75
C ALA A 130 15.88 4.38 -15.73
N LYS A 131 16.76 5.13 -15.03
CA LYS A 131 17.77 4.55 -14.13
C LYS A 131 17.58 4.81 -12.63
N ASP A 132 16.70 5.74 -12.24
CA ASP A 132 16.52 6.11 -10.82
C ASP A 132 15.48 5.25 -10.08
N LYS A 133 14.62 4.51 -10.79
CA LYS A 133 13.58 3.67 -10.16
C LYS A 133 14.11 2.38 -9.50
N ILE A 134 15.32 1.92 -9.85
CA ILE A 134 15.91 0.71 -9.26
C ILE A 134 16.60 1.02 -7.91
N ASN A 135 17.02 2.26 -7.68
CA ASN A 135 17.75 2.63 -6.47
C ASN A 135 16.84 2.83 -5.24
N ASN A 136 15.56 3.16 -5.45
CA ASN A 136 14.66 3.51 -4.35
C ASN A 136 14.11 2.29 -3.58
N GLN A 137 14.01 1.11 -4.23
CA GLN A 137 13.63 -0.12 -3.54
C GLN A 137 14.71 -0.62 -2.57
N SER A 138 15.98 -0.39 -2.89
CA SER A 138 17.11 -0.76 -1.99
C SER A 138 17.15 0.13 -0.74
N GLN A 139 16.81 1.41 -0.86
CA GLN A 139 16.73 2.33 0.29
C GLN A 139 15.57 2.01 1.24
N LEU A 140 14.40 1.62 0.72
CA LEU A 140 13.27 1.23 1.55
C LEU A 140 13.58 -0.02 2.40
N VAL A 141 14.25 -1.02 1.82
CA VAL A 141 14.69 -2.23 2.56
C VAL A 141 15.73 -1.88 3.62
N GLY A 142 16.69 -1.00 3.31
CA GLY A 142 17.71 -0.54 4.26
C GLY A 142 17.12 0.27 5.43
N ASN A 143 16.19 1.17 5.15
CA ASN A 143 15.52 1.98 6.18
C ASN A 143 14.65 1.11 7.09
N LEU A 144 14.01 0.08 6.56
CA LEU A 144 13.20 -0.86 7.34
C LEU A 144 14.08 -1.75 8.24
N GLN A 145 15.22 -2.26 7.75
CA GLN A 145 16.16 -3.01 8.59
C GLN A 145 16.71 -2.16 9.74
N LYS A 146 17.05 -0.89 9.46
CA LYS A 146 17.54 0.06 10.47
C LYS A 146 16.48 0.38 11.53
N PHE A 147 15.21 0.48 11.13
CA PHE A 147 14.09 0.66 12.05
C PHE A 147 13.89 -0.56 12.95
N LEU A 148 13.88 -1.77 12.37
CA LEU A 148 13.69 -3.01 13.12
C LEU A 148 14.83 -3.29 14.11
N SER A 149 16.09 -2.98 13.76
CA SER A 149 17.23 -3.14 14.67
C SER A 149 17.19 -2.16 15.83
N THR A 150 16.84 -0.90 15.56
CA THR A 150 16.68 0.15 16.58
C THR A 150 15.54 -0.19 17.53
N PHE A 151 14.42 -0.69 17.00
CA PHE A 151 13.28 -1.12 17.82
C PHE A 151 13.63 -2.31 18.71
N LYS A 152 14.31 -3.33 18.16
CA LYS A 152 14.73 -4.51 18.93
C LYS A 152 15.71 -4.17 20.05
N SER A 153 16.62 -3.21 19.82
CA SER A 153 17.55 -2.71 20.84
C SER A 153 16.83 -1.99 21.97
N LYS A 154 15.89 -1.10 21.65
CA LYS A 154 15.12 -0.34 22.65
C LYS A 154 14.16 -1.20 23.47
N VAL A 155 13.66 -2.29 22.90
CA VAL A 155 12.83 -3.26 23.63
C VAL A 155 13.68 -4.11 24.59
N SER A 156 14.93 -4.42 24.24
CA SER A 156 15.85 -5.18 25.11
C SER A 156 16.40 -4.37 26.29
N GLU A 157 16.47 -3.04 26.18
CA GLU A 157 16.90 -2.13 27.26
C GLU A 157 15.79 -1.79 28.26
N ALA A 158 14.53 -2.16 27.96
CA ALA A 158 13.36 -1.87 28.79
C ALA A 158 12.87 -3.08 29.63
N THR A 159 13.70 -4.12 29.73
CA THR A 159 13.52 -5.32 30.58
C THR A 159 14.69 -5.48 31.52
#